data_AF-A0A1Z9HQ21-F1
#
_entry.id   AF-A0A1Z9HQ21-F1
#
_cell.length_a   1.000
_cell.length_b   1.000
_cell.length_c   1.000
_cell.angle_alpha   90.00
_cell.angle_beta   90.00
_cell.angle_gamma   90.00
#
_symmetry.space_group_name_H-M   'P 1'
#
loop_
_entity.id
_entity.type
_entity.pdbx_description
1 polymer ?
#
loop_
_entity_poly.entity_id
_entity_poly.type
_entity_poly.pdbx_seq_one_letter_code
_entity_poly.pdbx_strand_id
1 'polypeptide(L)'
;MATLAQSKHKQPSRQSGSPERGASLGNFKFPACLTAGLLLLAFTPRVQGNEALTLSFFGAAAALAIWQVYQALMVRQNGESYGFNIVLRPQHYIQMFIQFSVYLYWGYHWNPVYEHMLLLAAQVLFAFGFDILLSWSRKRDYTLGFGPIPIIFSTNLFLWFRDDWFYLQFMMIAVGFMGKEYVRWNREGRNVHIFNPSAFALGIFSLLLIVTNTTSLTWGQEIASTLTLAPNIYTFLFLIGLVVMYFFSITLVAGMAAITLFGLSALYSATAGVPYFIDSDIPAAVFLGLHLLVTDPSTSPRTPLGKMFFGMLYGIGVFALYTVLAAFGAPTFYDKLLCVPLLNLSVIAIDRMVRSIDSKAVLNLWNDSWFGGRANLAHMSLWVVVFALMSMQGKTDGRHTGDSLPFWEQACAVGKANSCERLVQLQTTYCVDNAGWACNELGAVYREGVIVEKDEAMAIRYFSQSCELKFQAGCTNLLAEDRIARADPRSLDLRLLLREGSRNLLDWSEDELYARACEHDWAFACNNTRANI
;
A
#
# COMPACT_ATOMS: atom_id res chain seq x y z
N MET A 1 75.81 -20.86 9.58
CA MET A 1 76.42 -19.78 10.40
C MET A 1 75.31 -18.81 10.76
N ALA A 2 75.11 -18.55 12.05
CA ALA A 2 74.45 -17.41 12.73
C ALA A 2 73.28 -16.70 12.00
N THR A 3 72.12 -16.42 12.58
CA THR A 3 71.88 -15.93 13.95
C THR A 3 70.36 -15.99 14.21
N LEU A 4 69.95 -16.59 15.33
CA LEU A 4 68.59 -16.49 15.88
C LEU A 4 68.45 -15.15 16.59
N ALA A 5 67.56 -14.28 16.11
CA ALA A 5 67.17 -13.05 16.78
C ALA A 5 65.71 -13.15 17.24
N GLN A 6 65.52 -13.21 18.56
CA GLN A 6 64.24 -13.15 19.25
C GLN A 6 63.57 -11.78 19.04
N SER A 7 62.40 -11.76 18.42
CA SER A 7 61.50 -10.60 18.44
C SER A 7 60.40 -10.82 19.48
N LYS A 8 60.44 -10.00 20.54
CA LYS A 8 59.45 -9.93 21.61
C LYS A 8 58.14 -9.34 21.07
N HIS A 9 57.15 -10.18 20.76
CA HIS A 9 55.76 -9.73 20.68
C HIS A 9 55.16 -9.67 22.08
N LYS A 10 55.01 -8.46 22.61
CA LYS A 10 54.23 -8.12 23.80
C LYS A 10 52.80 -8.67 23.64
N GLN A 11 52.42 -9.63 24.48
CA GLN A 11 51.03 -9.93 24.77
C GLN A 11 50.38 -8.68 25.40
N PRO A 12 49.21 -8.20 24.93
CA PRO A 12 48.45 -7.22 25.67
C PRO A 12 47.97 -7.87 26.97
N SER A 13 48.43 -7.29 28.08
CA SER A 13 48.00 -7.63 29.44
C SER A 13 46.49 -7.55 29.54
N ARG A 14 45.85 -8.64 29.94
CA ARG A 14 44.48 -8.66 30.45
C ARG A 14 44.37 -7.64 31.60
N GLN A 15 43.83 -6.46 31.33
CA GLN A 15 43.22 -5.66 32.38
C GLN A 15 41.89 -6.32 32.73
N SER A 16 41.94 -7.17 33.74
CA SER A 16 40.77 -7.61 34.49
C SER A 16 40.26 -6.44 35.34
N GLY A 17 39.71 -5.42 34.68
CA GLY A 17 38.75 -4.53 35.31
C GLY A 17 37.41 -5.21 35.23
N SER A 18 36.96 -5.83 36.33
CA SER A 18 35.56 -6.17 36.50
C SER A 18 34.74 -4.89 36.34
N PRO A 19 33.90 -4.72 35.31
CA PRO A 19 32.91 -3.67 35.38
C PRO A 19 31.98 -4.11 36.52
N GLU A 20 31.92 -3.33 37.59
CA GLU A 20 30.79 -3.36 38.50
C GLU A 20 29.54 -3.21 37.63
N ARG A 21 28.87 -4.32 37.34
CA ARG A 21 27.59 -4.36 36.62
C ARG A 21 26.51 -3.88 37.58
N GLY A 22 26.57 -2.60 37.94
CA GLY A 22 25.41 -1.90 38.47
C GLY A 22 24.34 -1.88 37.39
N ALA A 23 23.12 -2.30 37.72
CA ALA A 23 21.98 -2.20 36.82
C ALA A 23 21.82 -0.74 36.35
N SER A 24 22.21 -0.45 35.11
CA SER A 24 22.07 0.89 34.55
C SER A 24 20.60 1.15 34.18
N LEU A 25 19.83 1.62 35.16
CA LEU A 25 18.48 2.15 34.95
C LEU A 25 18.46 3.37 34.01
N GLY A 26 19.62 3.98 33.74
CA GLY A 26 19.74 5.13 32.83
C GLY A 26 19.22 4.85 31.42
N ASN A 27 19.31 3.60 30.96
CA ASN A 27 18.87 3.22 29.61
C ASN A 27 17.33 3.20 29.48
N PHE A 28 16.58 3.09 30.58
CA PHE A 28 15.12 3.17 30.57
C PHE A 28 14.58 4.59 30.33
N LYS A 29 15.41 5.63 30.43
CA LYS A 29 14.99 7.01 30.16
C LYS A 29 14.50 7.20 28.73
N PHE A 30 15.17 6.56 27.76
CA PHE A 30 14.81 6.70 26.35
C PHE A 30 13.41 6.15 26.02
N PRO A 31 13.07 4.87 26.32
CA PRO A 31 11.70 4.37 26.12
C PRO A 31 10.67 5.12 26.98
N ALA A 32 11.05 5.63 28.15
CA ALA A 32 10.16 6.45 28.97
C ALA A 32 9.85 7.78 28.27
N CYS A 33 10.83 8.43 27.66
CA CYS A 33 10.62 9.63 26.85
C CYS A 33 9.72 9.36 25.63
N LEU A 34 9.86 8.21 24.95
CA LEU A 34 8.99 7.83 23.84
C LEU A 34 7.54 7.65 24.31
N THR A 35 7.35 7.03 25.47
CA THR A 35 6.03 6.80 26.06
C THR A 35 5.40 8.11 26.55
N ALA A 36 6.19 8.99 27.15
CA ALA A 36 5.77 10.33 27.52
C ALA A 36 5.40 11.17 26.29
N GLY A 37 6.18 11.06 25.20
CA GLY A 37 5.86 11.69 23.92
C GLY A 37 4.52 11.22 23.35
N LEU A 38 4.26 9.90 23.37
CA LEU A 38 2.98 9.33 22.96
C LEU A 38 1.83 9.86 23.83
N LEU A 39 2.04 9.95 25.15
CA LEU A 39 1.07 10.50 26.10
C LEU A 39 0.81 11.99 25.85
N LEU A 40 1.85 12.77 25.55
CA LEU A 40 1.72 14.19 25.23
C LEU A 40 0.90 14.41 23.95
N LEU A 41 1.09 13.58 22.93
CA LEU A 41 0.28 13.64 21.70
C LEU A 41 -1.21 13.38 21.97
N ALA A 42 -1.54 12.61 23.01
CA ALA A 42 -2.93 12.36 23.39
C ALA A 42 -3.68 13.64 23.77
N PHE A 43 -2.98 14.67 24.27
CA PHE A 43 -3.58 15.96 24.66
C PHE A 43 -3.70 16.97 23.51
N THR A 44 -3.36 16.58 22.28
CA THR A 44 -3.50 17.46 21.12
C THR A 44 -4.98 17.57 20.70
N PRO A 45 -5.42 18.72 20.13
CA PRO A 45 -6.81 18.89 19.71
C PRO A 45 -7.29 17.83 18.71
N ARG A 46 -6.39 17.38 17.82
CA ARG A 46 -6.69 16.32 16.83
C ARG A 46 -7.08 15.00 17.49
N VAL A 47 -6.43 14.64 18.60
CA VAL A 47 -6.71 13.39 19.33
C VAL A 47 -7.91 13.57 20.25
N GLN A 48 -7.97 14.69 20.99
CA GLN A 48 -9.06 15.01 21.93
C GLN A 48 -10.42 15.20 21.24
N GLY A 49 -10.44 15.46 19.93
CA GLY A 49 -11.67 15.54 19.14
C GLY A 49 -12.45 14.23 19.01
N ASN A 50 -11.85 13.09 19.36
CA ASN A 50 -12.51 11.78 19.37
C ASN A 50 -12.16 11.00 20.65
N GLU A 51 -13.19 10.55 21.37
CA GLU A 51 -13.03 9.87 22.66
C GLU A 51 -12.32 8.51 22.51
N ALA A 52 -12.73 7.69 21.55
CA ALA A 52 -12.14 6.39 21.30
C ALA A 52 -10.68 6.48 20.83
N LEU A 53 -10.35 7.50 20.01
CA LEU A 53 -8.98 7.80 19.62
C LEU A 53 -8.13 8.21 20.83
N THR A 54 -8.66 9.05 21.71
CA THR A 54 -8.00 9.46 22.95
C THR A 54 -7.73 8.26 23.87
N LEU A 55 -8.73 7.40 24.07
CA LEU A 55 -8.59 6.16 24.85
C LEU A 55 -7.56 5.21 24.22
N SER A 56 -7.49 5.14 22.89
CA SER A 56 -6.49 4.34 22.18
C SER A 56 -5.06 4.79 22.50
N PHE A 57 -4.82 6.10 22.57
CA PHE A 57 -3.51 6.65 22.94
C PHE A 57 -3.17 6.39 24.41
N PHE A 58 -4.11 6.62 25.32
CA PHE A 58 -3.90 6.33 26.74
C PHE A 58 -3.67 4.84 26.98
N GLY A 59 -4.42 3.95 26.33
CA GLY A 59 -4.24 2.50 26.39
C GLY A 59 -2.85 2.07 25.91
N ALA A 60 -2.41 2.58 24.75
CA ALA A 60 -1.08 2.28 24.22
C ALA A 60 0.05 2.79 25.13
N ALA A 61 -0.07 4.02 25.64
CA ALA A 61 0.91 4.60 26.57
C ALA A 61 0.94 3.83 27.91
N ALA A 62 -0.22 3.46 28.46
CA ALA A 62 -0.32 2.67 29.67
C ALA A 62 0.30 1.28 29.49
N ALA A 63 0.04 0.60 28.37
CA ALA A 63 0.63 -0.70 28.07
C ALA A 63 2.17 -0.63 28.00
N LEU A 64 2.72 0.37 27.30
CA LEU A 64 4.17 0.58 27.26
C LEU A 64 4.75 0.92 28.64
N ALA A 65 4.07 1.75 29.42
CA ALA A 65 4.52 2.14 30.76
C ALA A 65 4.55 0.94 31.73
N ILE A 66 3.48 0.13 31.74
CA ILE A 66 3.40 -1.09 32.55
C ILE A 66 4.52 -2.06 32.16
N TRP A 67 4.75 -2.27 30.86
CA TRP A 67 5.82 -3.15 30.39
C TRP A 67 7.21 -2.62 30.76
N GLN A 68 7.43 -1.31 30.70
CA GLN A 68 8.67 -0.69 31.16
C GLN A 68 8.92 -0.89 32.65
N VAL A 69 7.90 -0.67 33.49
CA VAL A 69 8.01 -0.88 34.94
C VAL A 69 8.33 -2.34 35.23
N TYR A 70 7.63 -3.28 34.58
CA TYR A 70 7.91 -4.70 34.72
C TYR A 70 9.37 -5.03 34.35
N GLN A 71 9.86 -4.55 33.21
CA GLN A 71 11.23 -4.79 32.77
C GLN A 71 12.26 -4.16 33.70
N ALA A 72 12.02 -2.95 34.22
CA ALA A 72 12.91 -2.31 35.18
C ALA A 72 13.00 -3.09 36.50
N LEU A 73 11.88 -3.65 36.97
CA LEU A 73 11.85 -4.53 38.14
C LEU A 73 12.62 -5.82 37.90
N MET A 74 12.44 -6.46 36.75
CA MET A 74 13.16 -7.69 36.37
C MET A 74 14.67 -7.47 36.24
N VAL A 75 15.08 -6.36 35.63
CA VAL A 75 16.50 -5.95 35.52
C VAL A 75 17.11 -5.76 36.90
N ARG A 76 16.40 -5.08 37.81
CA ARG A 76 16.86 -4.87 39.19
C ARG A 76 16.97 -6.17 39.98
N GLN A 77 16.04 -7.11 39.79
CA GLN A 77 16.06 -8.40 40.47
C GLN A 77 17.16 -9.33 39.95
N ASN A 78 17.34 -9.39 38.62
CA ASN A 78 18.24 -10.34 37.98
C ASN A 78 19.67 -9.81 37.76
N GLY A 79 19.93 -8.54 38.05
CA GLY A 79 21.23 -7.90 37.79
C GLY A 79 21.59 -7.85 36.31
N GLU A 80 20.58 -7.87 35.43
CA GLU A 80 20.79 -7.76 33.99
C GLU A 80 21.05 -6.28 33.61
N SER A 81 21.57 -6.05 32.41
CA SER A 81 21.71 -4.71 31.84
C SER A 81 21.48 -4.79 30.34
N TYR A 82 20.62 -3.93 29.81
CA TYR A 82 20.37 -3.87 28.37
C TYR A 82 20.95 -2.58 27.80
N GLY A 83 21.68 -2.68 26.70
CA GLY A 83 22.31 -1.58 26.01
C GLY A 83 21.61 -1.18 24.71
N PHE A 84 22.16 -0.13 24.11
CA PHE A 84 21.83 0.34 22.76
C PHE A 84 23.05 0.21 21.86
N ASN A 85 22.86 -0.37 20.68
CA ASN A 85 23.85 -0.41 19.61
C ASN A 85 23.33 0.44 18.45
N ILE A 86 24.03 1.50 18.07
CA ILE A 86 23.59 2.37 16.96
C ILE A 86 24.03 1.74 15.64
N VAL A 87 23.08 1.39 14.78
CA VAL A 87 23.36 0.84 13.44
C VAL A 87 22.44 1.50 12.42
N LEU A 88 23.04 2.34 11.58
CA LEU A 88 22.34 2.99 10.47
C LEU A 88 22.48 2.13 9.22
N ARG A 89 21.34 1.61 8.73
CA ARG A 89 21.31 0.73 7.55
C ARG A 89 20.72 1.48 6.35
N PRO A 90 21.38 1.45 5.17
CA PRO A 90 20.87 2.05 3.93
C PRO A 90 19.44 1.70 3.60
N GLN A 91 19.06 0.43 3.77
CA GLN A 91 17.70 -0.03 3.53
C GLN A 91 16.63 0.65 4.38
N HIS A 92 16.98 1.19 5.55
CA HIS A 92 15.99 1.84 6.40
C HIS A 92 15.83 3.32 6.04
N TYR A 93 16.93 4.08 5.96
CA TYR A 93 16.80 5.53 5.71
C TYR A 93 16.40 5.84 4.27
N ILE A 94 16.87 5.07 3.28
CA ILE A 94 16.46 5.28 1.88
C ILE A 94 14.96 5.02 1.73
N GLN A 95 14.46 3.90 2.27
CA GLN A 95 13.03 3.59 2.26
C GLN A 95 12.21 4.65 3.00
N MET A 96 12.70 5.14 4.15
CA MET A 96 12.05 6.22 4.90
C MET A 96 11.88 7.48 4.04
N PHE A 97 12.94 7.97 3.39
CA PHE A 97 12.86 9.18 2.57
C PHE A 97 11.97 9.00 1.34
N ILE A 98 12.06 7.83 0.68
CA ILE A 98 11.23 7.51 -0.49
C ILE A 98 9.74 7.39 -0.11
N GLN A 99 9.41 6.72 0.99
CA GLN A 99 8.02 6.62 1.43
C GLN A 99 7.51 7.98 1.95
N PHE A 100 8.37 8.78 2.60
CA PHE A 100 8.01 10.13 3.02
C PHE A 100 7.69 11.04 1.82
N SER A 101 8.43 10.94 0.71
CA SER A 101 8.12 11.71 -0.48
C SER A 101 6.76 11.33 -1.08
N VAL A 102 6.34 10.06 -0.98
CA VAL A 102 4.97 9.64 -1.34
C VAL A 102 3.94 10.35 -0.47
N TYR A 103 4.14 10.42 0.84
CA TYR A 103 3.22 11.15 1.74
C TYR A 103 3.12 12.63 1.42
N LEU A 104 4.24 13.29 1.11
CA LEU A 104 4.23 14.70 0.70
C LEU A 104 3.50 14.89 -0.62
N TYR A 105 3.77 14.04 -1.61
CA TYR A 105 3.18 14.21 -2.93
C TYR A 105 1.68 13.89 -2.93
N TRP A 106 1.31 12.73 -2.39
CA TRP A 106 -0.08 12.32 -2.26
C TRP A 106 -0.87 13.25 -1.33
N GLY A 107 -0.30 13.65 -0.20
CA GLY A 107 -0.97 14.53 0.75
C GLY A 107 -1.24 15.93 0.24
N TYR A 108 -0.42 16.44 -0.70
CA TYR A 108 -0.70 17.69 -1.39
C TYR A 108 -1.99 17.63 -2.21
N HIS A 109 -2.34 16.45 -2.75
CA HIS A 109 -3.55 16.23 -3.54
C HIS A 109 -4.71 15.61 -2.75
N TRP A 110 -4.43 15.02 -1.59
CA TRP A 110 -5.43 14.47 -0.67
C TRP A 110 -5.10 14.86 0.77
N ASN A 111 -5.68 15.98 1.22
CA ASN A 111 -5.40 16.60 2.52
C ASN A 111 -5.52 15.66 3.76
N PRO A 112 -6.41 14.65 3.81
CA PRO A 112 -6.48 13.73 4.95
C PRO A 112 -5.14 13.07 5.31
N VAL A 113 -4.22 12.91 4.35
CA VAL A 113 -2.86 12.44 4.61
C VAL A 113 -2.14 13.33 5.62
N TYR A 114 -2.24 14.66 5.48
CA TYR A 114 -1.60 15.61 6.36
C TYR A 114 -2.25 15.66 7.74
N GLU A 115 -3.56 15.54 7.80
CA GLU A 115 -4.31 15.40 9.05
C GLU A 115 -3.92 14.14 9.82
N HIS A 116 -3.52 13.08 9.10
CA HIS A 116 -3.03 11.82 9.67
C HIS A 116 -1.57 11.86 10.12
N MET A 117 -0.77 12.88 9.77
CA MET A 117 0.66 12.91 10.10
C MET A 117 0.94 12.88 11.61
N LEU A 118 0.08 13.48 12.43
CA LEU A 118 0.19 13.42 13.89
C LEU A 118 -0.02 11.99 14.40
N LEU A 119 -1.00 11.28 13.84
CA LEU A 119 -1.28 9.89 14.16
C LEU A 119 -0.15 8.97 13.68
N LEU A 120 0.47 9.29 12.54
CA LEU A 120 1.66 8.59 12.03
C LEU A 120 2.86 8.79 12.97
N ALA A 121 3.07 10.00 13.49
CA ALA A 121 4.13 10.26 14.48
C ALA A 121 3.90 9.47 15.77
N ALA A 122 2.66 9.38 16.25
CA ALA A 122 2.30 8.56 17.41
C ALA A 122 2.61 7.07 17.18
N GLN A 123 2.29 6.55 16.00
CA GLN A 123 2.64 5.18 15.59
C GLN A 123 4.15 4.94 15.58
N VAL A 124 4.96 5.91 15.11
CA VAL A 124 6.43 5.83 15.17
C VAL A 124 6.94 5.77 16.61
N LEU A 125 6.45 6.65 17.50
CA LEU A 125 6.83 6.64 18.92
C LEU A 125 6.49 5.30 19.58
N PHE A 126 5.27 4.81 19.34
CA PHE A 126 4.83 3.50 19.82
C PHE A 126 5.72 2.38 19.29
N ALA A 127 6.03 2.37 18.00
CA ALA A 127 6.86 1.35 17.36
C ALA A 127 8.26 1.27 17.96
N PHE A 128 8.93 2.41 18.19
CA PHE A 128 10.22 2.43 18.86
C PHE A 128 10.11 1.92 20.31
N GLY A 129 9.13 2.40 21.07
CA GLY A 129 8.91 1.95 22.45
C GLY A 129 8.68 0.44 22.53
N PHE A 130 7.80 -0.07 21.68
CA PHE A 130 7.46 -1.49 21.61
C PHE A 130 8.65 -2.35 21.19
N ASP A 131 9.39 -2.00 20.14
CA ASP A 131 10.52 -2.78 19.61
C ASP A 131 11.69 -2.84 20.61
N ILE A 132 11.94 -1.76 21.35
CA ILE A 132 12.92 -1.72 22.45
C ILE A 132 12.52 -2.72 23.54
N LEU A 133 11.29 -2.62 24.05
CA LEU A 133 10.82 -3.47 25.15
C LEU A 133 10.73 -4.93 24.75
N LEU A 134 10.34 -5.20 23.51
CA LEU A 134 10.33 -6.54 22.93
C LEU A 134 11.75 -7.13 22.88
N SER A 135 12.73 -6.36 22.41
CA SER A 135 14.14 -6.78 22.35
C SER A 135 14.72 -7.08 23.74
N TRP A 136 14.42 -6.22 24.71
CA TRP A 136 14.86 -6.40 26.09
C TRP A 136 14.16 -7.58 26.78
N SER A 137 12.89 -7.85 26.45
CA SER A 137 12.18 -9.04 26.94
C SER A 137 12.82 -10.34 26.44
N ARG A 138 13.61 -10.24 25.36
CA ARG A 138 14.40 -11.33 24.78
C ARG A 138 15.83 -11.37 25.31
N LYS A 139 16.16 -10.53 26.30
CA LYS A 139 17.50 -10.39 26.90
C LYS A 139 18.59 -10.02 25.89
N ARG A 140 18.26 -9.13 24.94
CA ARG A 140 19.19 -8.66 23.92
C ARG A 140 19.28 -7.14 23.93
N ASP A 141 20.44 -6.63 23.58
CA ASP A 141 20.62 -5.19 23.34
C ASP A 141 19.77 -4.73 22.15
N TYR A 142 19.25 -3.51 22.25
CA TYR A 142 18.47 -2.92 21.17
C TYR A 142 19.38 -2.32 20.11
N THR A 143 19.09 -2.58 18.83
CA THR A 143 19.79 -1.95 17.72
C THR A 143 19.06 -0.68 17.30
N LEU A 144 19.53 0.48 17.77
CA LEU A 144 18.93 1.78 17.46
C LEU A 144 19.28 2.19 16.03
N GLY A 145 18.25 2.48 15.24
CA GLY A 145 18.37 2.99 13.87
C GLY A 145 16.99 3.30 13.29
N PHE A 146 16.92 3.57 11.99
CA PHE A 146 15.67 3.97 11.34
C PHE A 146 14.69 2.82 11.06
N GLY A 147 14.95 1.60 11.53
CA GLY A 147 14.19 0.40 11.16
C GLY A 147 12.67 0.49 11.38
N PRO A 148 12.19 1.03 12.52
CA PRO A 148 10.75 1.17 12.75
C PRO A 148 10.02 2.09 11.78
N ILE A 149 10.67 3.16 11.28
CA ILE A 149 9.99 4.22 10.52
C ILE A 149 9.44 3.70 9.17
N PRO A 150 10.24 3.04 8.30
CA PRO A 150 9.72 2.45 7.06
C PRO A 150 8.65 1.39 7.29
N ILE A 151 8.65 0.68 8.42
CA ILE A 151 7.60 -0.30 8.73
C ILE A 151 6.28 0.45 8.95
N ILE A 152 6.30 1.54 9.72
CA ILE A 152 5.13 2.38 9.98
C ILE A 152 4.64 3.07 8.71
N PHE A 153 5.53 3.70 7.96
CA PHE A 153 5.20 4.35 6.70
C PHE A 153 4.64 3.35 5.68
N SER A 154 5.29 2.19 5.50
CA SER A 154 4.79 1.14 4.62
C SER A 154 3.40 0.64 5.04
N THR A 155 3.17 0.39 6.34
CA THR A 155 1.85 -0.07 6.83
C THR A 155 0.75 0.97 6.51
N ASN A 156 1.04 2.25 6.77
CA ASN A 156 0.13 3.36 6.54
C ASN A 156 0.11 3.84 5.07
N LEU A 157 0.78 3.18 4.12
CA LEU A 157 0.56 3.46 2.70
C LEU A 157 -0.57 2.57 2.13
N PHE A 158 -1.06 1.61 2.91
CA PHE A 158 -2.05 0.63 2.45
C PHE A 158 -3.29 0.53 3.33
N LEU A 159 -3.19 0.76 4.64
CA LEU A 159 -4.32 0.58 5.54
C LEU A 159 -4.23 1.49 6.78
N TRP A 160 -5.30 2.25 7.02
CA TRP A 160 -5.53 2.99 8.26
C TRP A 160 -6.85 2.52 8.88
N PHE A 161 -6.87 2.37 10.20
CA PHE A 161 -8.12 2.32 10.94
C PHE A 161 -8.71 3.72 11.09
N ARG A 162 -10.06 3.83 11.03
CA ARG A 162 -10.78 5.05 11.39
C ARG A 162 -10.54 5.39 12.86
N ASP A 163 -10.72 6.65 13.23
CA ASP A 163 -10.42 7.18 14.57
C ASP A 163 -11.06 6.37 15.70
N ASP A 164 -12.31 5.92 15.54
CA ASP A 164 -13.04 5.11 16.54
C ASP A 164 -12.41 3.74 16.82
N TRP A 165 -11.60 3.25 15.87
CA TRP A 165 -10.99 1.91 15.89
C TRP A 165 -9.47 1.98 15.92
N PHE A 166 -8.91 3.15 16.21
CA PHE A 166 -7.48 3.41 16.06
C PHE A 166 -6.60 2.56 16.99
N TYR A 167 -7.13 2.02 18.10
CA TYR A 167 -6.41 1.04 18.92
C TYR A 167 -5.96 -0.20 18.11
N LEU A 168 -6.73 -0.60 17.08
CA LEU A 168 -6.35 -1.68 16.16
C LEU A 168 -5.12 -1.32 15.32
N GLN A 169 -4.87 -0.03 15.07
CA GLN A 169 -3.65 0.44 14.40
C GLN A 169 -2.40 0.12 15.24
N PHE A 170 -2.43 0.40 16.55
CA PHE A 170 -1.34 0.05 17.46
C PHE A 170 -1.17 -1.47 17.58
N MET A 171 -2.27 -2.24 17.62
CA MET A 171 -2.23 -3.70 17.62
C MET A 171 -1.61 -4.25 16.33
N MET A 172 -1.97 -3.71 15.17
CA MET A 172 -1.41 -4.09 13.88
C MET A 172 0.11 -3.87 13.84
N ILE A 173 0.58 -2.73 14.33
CA ILE A 173 2.01 -2.46 14.47
C ILE A 173 2.68 -3.48 15.39
N ALA A 174 2.11 -3.72 16.58
CA ALA A 174 2.65 -4.68 17.53
C ALA A 174 2.79 -6.08 16.91
N VAL A 175 1.77 -6.55 16.17
CA VAL A 175 1.80 -7.82 15.44
C VAL A 175 2.91 -7.85 14.38
N GLY A 176 3.15 -6.75 13.66
CA GLY A 176 4.25 -6.66 12.70
C GLY A 176 5.63 -6.83 13.33
N PHE A 177 5.87 -6.16 14.47
CA PHE A 177 7.13 -6.30 15.23
C PHE A 177 7.28 -7.69 15.87
N MET A 178 6.19 -8.25 16.40
CA MET A 178 6.18 -9.62 16.90
C MET A 178 6.48 -10.63 15.79
N GLY A 179 5.89 -10.47 14.60
CA GLY A 179 6.17 -11.30 13.43
C GLY A 179 7.66 -11.28 13.07
N LYS A 180 8.27 -10.09 13.03
CA LYS A 180 9.71 -9.91 12.79
C LYS A 180 10.60 -10.60 13.83
N GLU A 181 10.19 -10.63 15.09
CA GLU A 181 11.01 -11.20 16.18
C GLU A 181 10.81 -12.71 16.37
N TYR A 182 9.58 -13.21 16.26
CA TYR A 182 9.22 -14.60 16.54
C TYR A 182 9.13 -15.48 15.30
N VAL A 183 8.74 -14.93 14.14
CA VAL A 183 8.51 -15.71 12.93
C VAL A 183 9.74 -15.67 12.03
N ARG A 184 10.67 -16.57 12.33
CA ARG A 184 11.98 -16.66 11.70
C ARG A 184 12.31 -18.06 11.22
N TRP A 185 13.18 -18.14 10.22
CA TRP A 185 13.73 -19.39 9.70
C TRP A 185 15.25 -19.33 9.63
N ASN A 186 15.87 -20.51 9.53
CA ASN A 186 17.29 -20.60 9.21
C ASN A 186 17.46 -20.60 7.68
N ARG A 187 18.06 -19.54 7.14
CA ARG A 187 18.39 -19.42 5.72
C ARG A 187 19.91 -19.28 5.61
N GLU A 188 20.55 -20.30 5.04
CA GLU A 188 22.01 -20.34 4.81
C GLU A 188 22.84 -20.12 6.10
N GLY A 189 22.44 -20.74 7.20
CA GLY A 189 23.15 -20.66 8.49
C GLY A 189 22.86 -19.38 9.27
N ARG A 190 22.00 -18.48 8.77
CA ARG A 190 21.59 -17.26 9.47
C ARG A 190 20.11 -17.34 9.85
N ASN A 191 19.80 -16.94 11.09
CA ASN A 191 18.42 -16.79 11.54
C ASN A 191 17.86 -15.45 11.07
N VAL A 192 16.92 -15.48 10.13
CA VAL A 192 16.30 -14.28 9.52
C VAL A 192 14.78 -14.37 9.60
N HIS A 193 14.11 -13.23 9.64
CA HIS A 193 12.65 -13.21 9.58
C HIS A 193 12.16 -13.65 8.21
N ILE A 194 11.00 -14.30 8.19
CA ILE A 194 10.39 -14.82 6.97
C ILE A 194 9.71 -13.69 6.20
N PHE A 195 8.88 -12.93 6.92
CA PHE A 195 7.97 -11.96 6.33
C PHE A 195 8.48 -10.54 6.41
N ASN A 196 8.13 -9.72 5.42
CA ASN A 196 8.22 -8.28 5.58
C ASN A 196 7.30 -7.87 6.76
N PRO A 197 7.80 -7.17 7.79
CA PRO A 197 7.01 -6.86 8.99
C PRO A 197 5.71 -6.11 8.70
N SER A 198 5.72 -5.14 7.77
CA SER A 198 4.50 -4.41 7.40
C SER A 198 3.54 -5.32 6.63
N ALA A 199 4.04 -6.06 5.64
CA ALA A 199 3.22 -6.98 4.86
C ALA A 199 2.58 -8.10 5.71
N PHE A 200 3.30 -8.62 6.71
CA PHE A 200 2.80 -9.62 7.64
C PHE A 200 1.60 -9.10 8.43
N ALA A 201 1.75 -7.92 9.03
CA ALA A 201 0.69 -7.28 9.79
C ALA A 201 -0.52 -6.95 8.90
N LEU A 202 -0.27 -6.33 7.74
CA LEU A 202 -1.30 -6.00 6.76
C LEU A 202 -2.04 -7.25 6.30
N GLY A 203 -1.35 -8.34 5.97
CA GLY A 203 -1.97 -9.58 5.53
C GLY A 203 -2.87 -10.21 6.59
N ILE A 204 -2.42 -10.28 7.85
CA ILE A 204 -3.24 -10.81 8.95
C ILE A 204 -4.49 -9.95 9.17
N PHE A 205 -4.32 -8.63 9.28
CA PHE A 205 -5.46 -7.73 9.50
C PHE A 205 -6.41 -7.70 8.31
N SER A 206 -5.90 -7.82 7.08
CA SER A 206 -6.73 -7.97 5.88
C SER A 206 -7.60 -9.21 5.96
N LEU A 207 -7.04 -10.37 6.30
CA LEU A 207 -7.82 -11.61 6.47
C LEU A 207 -8.89 -11.47 7.56
N LEU A 208 -8.53 -10.88 8.70
CA LEU A 208 -9.48 -10.66 9.79
C LEU A 208 -10.64 -9.77 9.32
N LEU A 209 -10.34 -8.61 8.71
CA LEU A 209 -11.34 -7.65 8.23
C LEU A 209 -12.28 -8.24 7.17
N ILE A 210 -11.76 -9.10 6.30
CA ILE A 210 -12.55 -9.81 5.30
C ILE A 210 -13.49 -10.81 6.00
N VAL A 211 -12.94 -11.67 6.87
CA VAL A 211 -13.70 -12.74 7.53
C VAL A 211 -14.79 -12.17 8.47
N THR A 212 -14.54 -11.05 9.12
CA THR A 212 -15.52 -10.39 10.01
C THR A 212 -16.44 -9.43 9.28
N ASN A 213 -16.27 -9.21 7.97
CA ASN A 213 -16.99 -8.22 7.18
C ASN A 213 -16.94 -6.80 7.79
N THR A 214 -15.77 -6.39 8.29
CA THR A 214 -15.57 -5.10 8.98
C THR A 214 -14.60 -4.19 8.24
N THR A 215 -14.48 -4.31 6.91
CA THR A 215 -13.58 -3.45 6.13
C THR A 215 -13.92 -1.96 6.25
N SER A 216 -15.19 -1.63 6.49
CA SER A 216 -15.67 -0.26 6.71
C SER A 216 -15.03 0.44 7.93
N LEU A 217 -14.41 -0.31 8.85
CA LEU A 217 -13.64 0.24 9.97
C LEU A 217 -12.34 0.92 9.54
N THR A 218 -11.97 0.79 8.27
CA THR A 218 -10.72 1.29 7.70
C THR A 218 -10.96 2.31 6.60
N TRP A 219 -9.89 3.03 6.25
CA TRP A 219 -9.79 3.87 5.06
C TRP A 219 -9.13 3.12 3.88
N GLY A 220 -9.04 1.78 3.92
CA GLY A 220 -8.23 1.02 2.95
C GLY A 220 -8.66 1.21 1.49
N GLN A 221 -9.98 1.32 1.25
CA GLN A 221 -10.52 1.56 -0.08
C GLN A 221 -10.18 2.96 -0.57
N GLU A 222 -10.40 3.98 0.27
CA GLU A 222 -10.13 5.37 -0.02
C GLU A 222 -8.63 5.61 -0.23
N ILE A 223 -7.76 4.98 0.55
CA ILE A 223 -6.30 5.05 0.34
C ILE A 223 -5.94 4.48 -1.04
N ALA A 224 -6.52 3.32 -1.41
CA ALA A 224 -6.23 2.69 -2.68
C ALA A 224 -6.70 3.52 -3.89
N SER A 225 -7.85 4.20 -3.78
CA SER A 225 -8.43 5.01 -4.85
C SER A 225 -7.90 6.44 -4.91
N THR A 226 -7.44 7.02 -3.80
CA THR A 226 -7.01 8.44 -3.77
C THR A 226 -5.54 8.65 -4.13
N LEU A 227 -4.73 7.59 -4.21
CA LEU A 227 -3.37 7.68 -4.75
C LEU A 227 -3.38 8.22 -6.18
N THR A 228 -4.43 7.90 -6.95
CA THR A 228 -4.69 8.44 -8.29
C THR A 228 -5.37 9.80 -8.26
N LEU A 229 -5.28 10.59 -7.19
CA LEU A 229 -5.58 12.03 -7.25
C LEU A 229 -4.32 12.86 -7.51
N ALA A 230 -3.15 12.28 -7.31
CA ALA A 230 -1.89 12.92 -7.60
C ALA A 230 -1.56 12.75 -9.10
N PRO A 231 -1.33 13.85 -9.85
CA PRO A 231 -1.09 13.78 -11.28
C PRO A 231 0.21 13.00 -11.55
N ASN A 232 0.28 12.27 -12.65
CA ASN A 232 1.49 11.52 -13.03
C ASN A 232 2.01 10.57 -11.92
N ILE A 233 1.12 9.99 -11.10
CA ILE A 233 1.50 9.15 -9.96
C ILE A 233 2.33 7.95 -10.41
N TYR A 234 2.05 7.35 -11.57
CA TYR A 234 2.82 6.20 -12.05
C TYR A 234 4.26 6.60 -12.37
N THR A 235 4.45 7.70 -13.09
CA THR A 235 5.77 8.25 -13.36
C THR A 235 6.51 8.61 -12.07
N PHE A 236 5.84 9.25 -11.11
CA PHE A 236 6.44 9.57 -9.81
C PHE A 236 6.89 8.31 -9.06
N LEU A 237 6.00 7.32 -8.91
CA LEU A 237 6.29 6.05 -8.23
C LEU A 237 7.40 5.26 -8.94
N PHE A 238 7.44 5.31 -10.27
CA PHE A 238 8.49 4.71 -11.06
C PHE A 238 9.85 5.36 -10.77
N LEU A 239 9.94 6.69 -10.81
CA LEU A 239 11.19 7.44 -10.58
C LEU A 239 11.75 7.22 -9.17
N ILE A 240 10.92 7.30 -8.14
CA ILE A 240 11.36 7.01 -6.76
C ILE A 240 11.69 5.52 -6.60
N GLY A 241 10.98 4.65 -7.32
CA GLY A 241 11.24 3.23 -7.41
C GLY A 241 12.61 2.91 -7.98
N LEU A 242 13.09 3.64 -8.99
CA LEU A 242 14.43 3.49 -9.55
C LEU A 242 15.53 3.72 -8.50
N VAL A 243 15.31 4.63 -7.54
CA VAL A 243 16.24 4.85 -6.43
C VAL A 243 16.36 3.58 -5.58
N VAL A 244 15.23 3.00 -5.19
CA VAL A 244 15.18 1.74 -4.44
C VAL A 244 15.81 0.60 -5.25
N MET A 245 15.54 0.52 -6.55
CA MET A 245 16.11 -0.47 -7.45
C MET A 245 17.63 -0.37 -7.59
N TYR A 246 18.15 0.85 -7.63
CA TYR A 246 19.58 1.11 -7.69
C TYR A 246 20.31 0.58 -6.45
N PHE A 247 19.82 0.92 -5.26
CA PHE A 247 20.49 0.57 -4.01
C PHE A 247 20.33 -0.90 -3.59
N PHE A 248 19.22 -1.54 -3.96
CA PHE A 248 18.88 -2.88 -3.46
C PHE A 248 18.88 -3.99 -4.52
N SER A 249 19.16 -3.67 -5.79
CA SER A 249 19.20 -4.63 -6.90
C SER A 249 17.92 -5.48 -7.03
N ILE A 250 16.76 -4.85 -6.88
CA ILE A 250 15.42 -5.48 -6.90
C ILE A 250 14.71 -5.34 -8.26
N THR A 251 15.36 -4.77 -9.27
CA THR A 251 14.76 -4.43 -10.57
C THR A 251 14.05 -5.61 -11.22
N LEU A 252 14.63 -6.82 -11.13
CA LEU A 252 14.01 -8.02 -11.69
C LEU A 252 12.70 -8.41 -10.99
N VAL A 253 12.56 -8.13 -9.70
CA VAL A 253 11.30 -8.40 -8.98
C VAL A 253 10.21 -7.46 -9.49
N ALA A 254 10.48 -6.15 -9.46
CA ALA A 254 9.52 -5.12 -9.85
C ALA A 254 9.17 -5.20 -11.35
N GLY A 255 10.19 -5.29 -12.22
CA GLY A 255 10.01 -5.34 -13.67
C GLY A 255 9.23 -6.57 -14.11
N MET A 256 9.54 -7.76 -13.57
CA MET A 256 8.81 -8.98 -13.94
C MET A 256 7.39 -9.00 -13.39
N ALA A 257 7.18 -8.50 -12.17
CA ALA A 257 5.84 -8.32 -11.63
C ALA A 257 4.96 -7.48 -12.55
N ALA A 258 5.48 -6.32 -12.97
CA ALA A 258 4.77 -5.44 -13.88
C ALA A 258 4.55 -6.07 -15.25
N ILE A 259 5.58 -6.64 -15.90
CA ILE A 259 5.45 -7.32 -17.20
C ILE A 259 4.39 -8.42 -17.15
N THR A 260 4.38 -9.22 -16.09
CA THR A 260 3.37 -10.27 -15.90
C THR A 260 1.97 -9.71 -15.75
N LEU A 261 1.78 -8.65 -14.93
CA LEU A 261 0.47 -8.02 -14.78
C LEU A 261 -0.04 -7.41 -16.10
N PHE A 262 0.81 -6.69 -16.82
CA PHE A 262 0.46 -6.15 -18.14
C PHE A 262 0.11 -7.25 -19.13
N GLY A 263 0.91 -8.32 -19.19
CA GLY A 263 0.65 -9.45 -20.07
C GLY A 263 -0.69 -10.14 -19.78
N LEU A 264 -1.01 -10.35 -18.51
CA LEU A 264 -2.28 -10.95 -18.08
C LEU A 264 -3.47 -10.00 -18.32
N SER A 265 -3.33 -8.71 -18.01
CA SER A 265 -4.36 -7.69 -18.29
C SER A 265 -4.66 -7.58 -19.79
N ALA A 266 -3.61 -7.55 -20.63
CA ALA A 266 -3.74 -7.50 -22.07
C ALA A 266 -4.42 -8.76 -22.65
N LEU A 267 -4.04 -9.95 -22.15
CA LEU A 267 -4.66 -11.22 -22.54
C LEU A 267 -6.14 -11.25 -22.16
N TYR A 268 -6.49 -10.79 -20.95
CA TYR A 268 -7.89 -10.69 -20.53
C TYR A 268 -8.66 -9.70 -21.41
N SER A 269 -8.11 -8.51 -21.64
CA SER A 269 -8.77 -7.47 -22.45
C SER A 269 -9.03 -7.93 -23.87
N ALA A 270 -8.07 -8.66 -24.47
CA ALA A 270 -8.21 -9.24 -25.80
C ALA A 270 -9.28 -10.34 -25.89
N THR A 271 -9.57 -11.04 -24.79
CA THR A 271 -10.51 -12.17 -24.76
C THR A 271 -11.91 -11.77 -24.28
N ALA A 272 -12.00 -10.95 -23.23
CA ALA A 272 -13.26 -10.48 -22.67
C ALA A 272 -13.82 -9.25 -23.40
N GLY A 273 -12.97 -8.48 -24.10
CA GLY A 273 -13.36 -7.23 -24.76
C GLY A 273 -13.61 -6.07 -23.78
N VAL A 274 -13.21 -6.22 -22.52
CA VAL A 274 -13.25 -5.19 -21.48
C VAL A 274 -11.96 -5.24 -20.65
N PRO A 275 -11.51 -4.12 -20.07
CA PRO A 275 -10.34 -4.11 -19.19
C PRO A 275 -10.51 -5.01 -17.97
N TYR A 276 -9.42 -5.64 -17.53
CA TYR A 276 -9.44 -6.47 -16.33
C TYR A 276 -9.57 -5.63 -15.05
N PHE A 277 -8.70 -4.63 -14.91
CA PHE A 277 -8.76 -3.61 -13.89
C PHE A 277 -9.51 -2.39 -14.44
N ILE A 278 -10.21 -1.65 -13.58
CA ILE A 278 -11.13 -0.58 -14.00
C ILE A 278 -10.34 0.63 -14.53
N ASP A 279 -9.49 1.22 -13.69
CA ASP A 279 -8.96 2.57 -13.94
C ASP A 279 -7.55 2.56 -14.58
N SER A 280 -6.93 1.40 -14.73
CA SER A 280 -5.56 1.26 -15.27
C SER A 280 -5.19 -0.20 -15.49
N ASP A 281 -4.20 -0.48 -16.33
CA ASP A 281 -3.67 -1.84 -16.51
C ASP A 281 -2.94 -2.40 -15.27
N ILE A 282 -2.47 -1.52 -14.37
CA ILE A 282 -2.01 -1.88 -13.03
C ILE A 282 -2.54 -0.80 -12.07
N PRO A 283 -3.38 -1.14 -11.07
CA PRO A 283 -3.84 -0.18 -10.08
C PRO A 283 -2.68 0.53 -9.38
N ALA A 284 -2.76 1.85 -9.17
CA ALA A 284 -1.67 2.64 -8.59
C ALA A 284 -1.19 2.10 -7.24
N ALA A 285 -2.10 1.58 -6.42
CA ALA A 285 -1.75 0.95 -5.15
C ALA A 285 -0.96 -0.38 -5.32
N VAL A 286 -1.24 -1.17 -6.36
CA VAL A 286 -0.44 -2.35 -6.73
C VAL A 286 0.94 -1.90 -7.23
N PHE A 287 0.98 -0.82 -8.02
CA PHE A 287 2.21 -0.21 -8.51
C PHE A 287 3.08 0.37 -7.40
N LEU A 288 2.47 0.92 -6.34
CA LEU A 288 3.17 1.30 -5.11
C LEU A 288 3.74 0.07 -4.39
N GLY A 289 2.95 -1.00 -4.27
CA GLY A 289 3.35 -2.26 -3.66
C GLY A 289 4.57 -2.90 -4.32
N LEU A 290 4.62 -2.96 -5.65
CA LEU A 290 5.73 -3.57 -6.37
C LEU A 290 7.05 -2.78 -6.25
N HIS A 291 6.98 -1.47 -5.94
CA HIS A 291 8.15 -0.62 -5.74
C HIS A 291 8.60 -0.54 -4.28
N LEU A 292 7.67 -0.53 -3.31
CA LEU A 292 7.98 -0.20 -1.91
C LEU A 292 7.62 -1.27 -0.88
N LEU A 293 6.78 -2.27 -1.21
CA LEU A 293 6.35 -3.32 -0.27
C LEU A 293 7.07 -4.66 -0.51
N VAL A 294 7.16 -5.07 -1.79
CA VAL A 294 7.76 -6.37 -2.20
C VAL A 294 9.30 -6.32 -2.22
N THR A 295 9.87 -5.15 -1.97
CA THR A 295 11.25 -4.81 -2.32
C THR A 295 12.25 -4.93 -1.19
N ASP A 296 11.84 -5.46 -0.03
CA ASP A 296 12.77 -5.73 1.07
C ASP A 296 13.71 -6.90 0.71
N PRO A 297 15.02 -6.65 0.56
CA PRO A 297 16.00 -7.67 0.19
C PRO A 297 16.16 -8.79 1.22
N SER A 298 15.73 -8.54 2.46
CA SER A 298 15.80 -9.53 3.52
C SER A 298 14.73 -10.63 3.37
N THR A 299 13.64 -10.33 2.66
CA THR A 299 12.47 -11.20 2.50
C THR A 299 12.23 -11.62 1.04
N SER A 300 13.20 -11.41 0.16
CA SER A 300 13.16 -11.81 -1.25
C SER A 300 14.25 -12.84 -1.60
N PRO A 301 14.16 -13.50 -2.77
CA PRO A 301 15.25 -14.32 -3.30
C PRO A 301 16.52 -13.50 -3.57
N ARG A 302 17.69 -14.14 -3.46
CA ARG A 302 18.99 -13.47 -3.70
C ARG A 302 19.46 -13.60 -5.13
N THR A 303 19.16 -14.73 -5.79
CA THR A 303 19.60 -15.01 -7.15
C THR A 303 18.78 -14.22 -8.18
N PRO A 304 19.37 -13.84 -9.34
CA PRO A 304 18.63 -13.17 -10.41
C PRO A 304 17.40 -13.95 -10.89
N LEU A 305 17.56 -15.25 -11.17
CA LEU A 305 16.44 -16.12 -11.56
C LEU A 305 15.37 -16.23 -10.46
N GLY A 306 15.78 -16.30 -9.19
CA GLY A 306 14.84 -16.32 -8.08
C GLY A 306 14.02 -15.03 -8.00
N LYS A 307 14.65 -13.87 -8.20
CA LYS A 307 13.98 -12.57 -8.24
C LYS A 307 12.98 -12.48 -9.40
N MET A 308 13.33 -13.05 -10.56
CA MET A 308 12.43 -13.12 -11.72
C MET A 308 11.19 -13.95 -11.40
N PHE A 309 11.35 -15.17 -10.89
CA PHE A 309 10.21 -16.02 -10.48
C PHE A 309 9.36 -15.36 -9.39
N PHE A 310 10.00 -14.73 -8.41
CA PHE A 310 9.30 -14.03 -7.34
C PHE A 310 8.46 -12.86 -7.87
N GLY A 311 8.99 -12.07 -8.80
CA GLY A 311 8.25 -11.01 -9.48
C GLY A 311 7.07 -11.56 -10.29
N MET A 312 7.29 -12.60 -11.11
CA MET A 312 6.20 -13.23 -11.87
C MET A 312 5.09 -13.79 -10.97
N LEU A 313 5.46 -14.46 -9.87
CA LEU A 313 4.50 -14.97 -8.90
C LEU A 313 3.73 -13.86 -8.18
N TYR A 314 4.34 -12.70 -7.94
CA TYR A 314 3.60 -11.54 -7.47
C TYR A 314 2.58 -11.05 -8.49
N GLY A 315 2.97 -10.91 -9.76
CA GLY A 315 2.04 -10.50 -10.80
C GLY A 315 0.87 -11.47 -10.98
N ILE A 316 1.15 -12.77 -11.03
CA ILE A 316 0.12 -13.82 -11.08
C ILE A 316 -0.74 -13.80 -9.81
N GLY A 317 -0.10 -13.68 -8.64
CA GLY A 317 -0.77 -13.72 -7.35
C GLY A 317 -1.76 -12.57 -7.18
N VAL A 318 -1.35 -11.34 -7.48
CA VAL A 318 -2.24 -10.17 -7.44
C VAL A 318 -3.39 -10.33 -8.43
N PHE A 319 -3.11 -10.72 -9.67
CA PHE A 319 -4.15 -10.97 -10.67
C PHE A 319 -5.15 -12.04 -10.21
N ALA A 320 -4.67 -13.19 -9.71
CA ALA A 320 -5.55 -14.25 -9.24
C ALA A 320 -6.36 -13.82 -8.00
N LEU A 321 -5.73 -13.17 -7.02
CA LEU A 321 -6.38 -12.70 -5.80
C LEU A 321 -7.46 -11.66 -6.10
N TYR A 322 -7.24 -10.78 -7.07
CA TYR A 322 -8.23 -9.80 -7.48
C TYR A 322 -9.53 -10.46 -7.96
N THR A 323 -9.44 -11.49 -8.83
CA THR A 323 -10.61 -12.28 -9.24
C THR A 323 -11.25 -13.01 -8.06
N VAL A 324 -10.44 -13.65 -7.21
CA VAL A 324 -10.94 -14.45 -6.08
C VAL A 324 -11.68 -13.56 -5.09
N LEU A 325 -11.11 -12.40 -4.73
CA LEU A 325 -11.75 -11.46 -3.82
C LEU A 325 -13.08 -10.94 -4.37
N ALA A 326 -13.12 -10.57 -5.65
CA ALA A 326 -14.35 -10.15 -6.32
C ALA A 326 -15.43 -11.25 -6.26
N ALA A 327 -15.06 -12.51 -6.53
CA ALA A 327 -15.98 -13.64 -6.47
C ALA A 327 -16.56 -13.91 -5.07
N PHE A 328 -15.86 -13.52 -4.01
CA PHE A 328 -16.33 -13.59 -2.62
C PHE A 328 -17.00 -12.29 -2.13
N GLY A 329 -17.19 -11.28 -3.00
CA GLY A 329 -17.72 -9.96 -2.62
C GLY A 329 -16.79 -9.17 -1.67
N ALA A 330 -15.53 -9.57 -1.57
CA ALA A 330 -14.54 -8.90 -0.73
C ALA A 330 -13.90 -7.73 -1.49
N PRO A 331 -13.55 -6.62 -0.81
CA PRO A 331 -12.88 -5.49 -1.45
C PRO A 331 -11.59 -5.91 -2.14
N THR A 332 -11.47 -5.62 -3.43
CA THR A 332 -10.39 -6.15 -4.27
C THR A 332 -9.03 -5.52 -3.96
N PHE A 333 -8.99 -4.38 -3.27
CA PHE A 333 -7.74 -3.74 -2.86
C PHE A 333 -6.89 -4.59 -1.89
N TYR A 334 -7.44 -5.65 -1.29
CA TYR A 334 -6.67 -6.58 -0.45
C TYR A 334 -5.71 -7.49 -1.24
N ASP A 335 -5.87 -7.59 -2.56
CA ASP A 335 -5.08 -8.44 -3.47
C ASP A 335 -3.57 -8.37 -3.20
N LYS A 336 -3.02 -7.16 -3.17
CA LYS A 336 -1.61 -6.87 -2.91
C LYS A 336 -1.20 -7.13 -1.47
N LEU A 337 -2.10 -6.97 -0.50
CA LEU A 337 -1.79 -7.15 0.92
C LEU A 337 -1.71 -8.63 1.30
N LEU A 338 -2.57 -9.46 0.71
CA LEU A 338 -2.59 -10.91 0.91
C LEU A 338 -1.50 -11.63 0.11
N CYS A 339 -1.13 -11.11 -1.06
CA CYS A 339 -0.13 -11.74 -1.92
C CYS A 339 1.27 -11.79 -1.30
N VAL A 340 1.72 -10.70 -0.66
CA VAL A 340 3.12 -10.57 -0.21
C VAL A 340 3.51 -11.59 0.86
N PRO A 341 2.71 -11.85 1.92
CA PRO A 341 3.05 -12.91 2.88
C PRO A 341 3.13 -14.29 2.24
N LEU A 342 2.23 -14.63 1.32
CA LEU A 342 2.25 -15.91 0.61
C LEU A 342 3.53 -16.07 -0.23
N LEU A 343 3.99 -14.98 -0.84
CA LEU A 343 5.28 -14.97 -1.54
C LEU A 343 6.47 -15.09 -0.61
N ASN A 344 6.47 -14.40 0.53
CA ASN A 344 7.57 -14.52 1.50
C ASN A 344 7.77 -15.98 1.94
N LEU A 345 6.68 -16.74 2.11
CA LEU A 345 6.73 -18.17 2.41
C LEU A 345 7.32 -19.02 1.26
N SER A 346 7.16 -18.58 0.00
CA SER A 346 7.65 -19.31 -1.17
C SER A 346 9.15 -19.12 -1.43
N VAL A 347 9.82 -18.16 -0.78
CA VAL A 347 11.24 -17.82 -1.06
C VAL A 347 12.18 -19.02 -0.95
N ILE A 348 12.08 -19.86 0.09
CA ILE A 348 12.93 -21.06 0.20
C ILE A 348 12.62 -22.09 -0.89
N ALA A 349 11.35 -22.21 -1.32
CA ALA A 349 10.98 -23.11 -2.40
C ALA A 349 11.54 -22.63 -3.74
N ILE A 350 11.46 -21.32 -4.02
CA ILE A 350 12.06 -20.68 -5.18
C ILE A 350 13.58 -20.86 -5.17
N ASP A 351 14.25 -20.56 -4.04
CA ASP A 351 15.71 -20.73 -3.91
C ASP A 351 16.14 -22.19 -4.13
N ARG A 352 15.32 -23.18 -3.73
CA ARG A 352 15.57 -24.61 -3.99
C ARG A 352 15.36 -24.96 -5.45
N MET A 353 14.25 -24.52 -6.05
CA MET A 353 13.94 -24.74 -7.46
C MET A 353 15.05 -24.18 -8.36
N VAL A 354 15.48 -22.95 -8.14
CA VAL A 354 16.54 -22.32 -8.93
C VAL A 354 17.87 -23.08 -8.80
N ARG A 355 18.20 -23.60 -7.61
CA ARG A 355 19.41 -24.43 -7.41
C ARG A 355 19.35 -25.78 -8.11
N SER A 356 18.16 -26.28 -8.44
CA SER A 356 18.01 -27.54 -9.19
C SER A 356 18.18 -27.38 -10.71
N ILE A 357 18.21 -26.15 -11.22
CA ILE A 357 18.37 -25.87 -12.64
C ILE A 357 19.86 -25.84 -13.00
N ASP A 358 20.39 -26.97 -13.49
CA ASP A 358 21.81 -27.15 -13.83
C ASP A 358 22.15 -26.75 -15.29
N SER A 359 21.47 -25.73 -15.81
CA SER A 359 21.64 -25.30 -17.20
C SER A 359 22.48 -24.04 -17.32
N LYS A 360 23.74 -24.18 -17.72
CA LYS A 360 24.64 -23.05 -18.06
C LYS A 360 24.04 -22.10 -19.09
N ALA A 361 23.18 -22.57 -20.00
CA ALA A 361 22.51 -21.73 -21.00
C ALA A 361 21.47 -20.76 -20.40
N VAL A 362 20.68 -21.21 -19.42
CA VAL A 362 19.68 -20.38 -18.71
C VAL A 362 20.36 -19.39 -17.78
N LEU A 363 21.49 -19.78 -17.18
CA LEU A 363 22.35 -18.91 -16.39
C LEU A 363 23.11 -17.87 -17.26
N ASN A 364 23.50 -18.23 -18.49
CA ASN A 364 24.24 -17.36 -19.41
C ASN A 364 23.38 -16.26 -20.08
N LEU A 365 22.05 -16.39 -20.14
CA LEU A 365 21.15 -15.28 -20.48
C LEU A 365 21.33 -14.07 -19.55
N TRP A 366 21.88 -14.30 -18.35
CA TRP A 366 22.05 -13.32 -17.29
C TRP A 366 23.47 -13.42 -16.72
N ASN A 367 24.46 -13.28 -17.60
CA ASN A 367 25.86 -13.32 -17.21
C ASN A 367 26.19 -12.17 -16.25
N ASP A 368 26.61 -12.48 -15.02
CA ASP A 368 26.97 -11.48 -14.00
C ASP A 368 28.08 -10.51 -14.46
N SER A 369 28.84 -10.86 -15.51
CA SER A 369 29.84 -9.97 -16.12
C SER A 369 29.26 -8.88 -17.05
N TRP A 370 27.95 -8.87 -17.32
CA TRP A 370 27.32 -7.84 -18.15
C TRP A 370 27.57 -6.43 -17.60
N PHE A 371 27.84 -5.48 -18.50
CA PHE A 371 28.23 -4.09 -18.15
C PHE A 371 29.39 -4.00 -17.15
N GLY A 372 30.38 -4.88 -17.27
CA GLY A 372 31.57 -4.85 -16.39
C GLY A 372 31.24 -5.17 -14.93
N GLY A 373 30.28 -6.07 -14.67
CA GLY A 373 29.85 -6.44 -13.31
C GLY A 373 28.68 -5.61 -12.77
N ARG A 374 27.97 -4.84 -13.61
CA ARG A 374 26.84 -3.99 -13.24
C ARG A 374 25.52 -4.46 -13.85
N ALA A 375 25.23 -5.76 -13.75
CA ALA A 375 24.03 -6.38 -14.31
C ALA A 375 22.73 -5.65 -13.91
N ASN A 376 22.60 -5.19 -12.65
CA ASN A 376 21.41 -4.46 -12.21
C ASN A 376 21.16 -3.17 -13.02
N LEU A 377 22.19 -2.43 -13.43
CA LEU A 377 22.02 -1.24 -14.25
C LEU A 377 21.48 -1.59 -15.64
N ALA A 378 21.92 -2.71 -16.22
CA ALA A 378 21.38 -3.20 -17.49
C ALA A 378 19.87 -3.48 -17.36
N HIS A 379 19.47 -4.14 -16.27
CA HIS A 379 18.07 -4.43 -15.99
C HIS A 379 17.26 -3.15 -15.79
N MET A 380 17.84 -2.16 -15.10
CA MET A 380 17.19 -0.86 -14.91
C MET A 380 17.03 -0.12 -16.23
N SER A 381 18.05 -0.09 -17.10
CA SER A 381 17.95 0.52 -18.42
C SER A 381 16.87 -0.14 -19.27
N LEU A 382 16.81 -1.47 -19.28
CA LEU A 382 15.74 -2.20 -19.97
C LEU A 382 14.37 -1.87 -19.37
N TRP A 383 14.26 -1.82 -18.04
CA TRP A 383 13.02 -1.49 -17.35
C TRP A 383 12.55 -0.05 -17.64
N VAL A 384 13.47 0.91 -17.73
CA VAL A 384 13.19 2.29 -18.17
C VAL A 384 12.66 2.33 -19.59
N VAL A 385 13.27 1.57 -20.51
CA VAL A 385 12.77 1.49 -21.89
C VAL A 385 11.36 0.89 -21.93
N VAL A 386 11.11 -0.20 -21.19
CA VAL A 386 9.78 -0.83 -21.12
C VAL A 386 8.75 0.15 -20.56
N PHE A 387 9.05 0.81 -19.44
CA PHE A 387 8.14 1.79 -18.83
C PHE A 387 7.89 3.01 -19.73
N ALA A 388 8.91 3.50 -20.44
CA ALA A 388 8.77 4.59 -21.39
C ALA A 388 7.84 4.20 -22.55
N LEU A 389 8.01 3.00 -23.13
CA LEU A 389 7.14 2.48 -24.18
C LEU A 389 5.68 2.34 -23.71
N MET A 390 5.47 1.84 -22.50
CA MET A 390 4.14 1.76 -21.91
C MET A 390 3.52 3.15 -21.73
N SER A 391 4.30 4.11 -21.23
CA SER A 391 3.82 5.49 -21.02
C SER A 391 3.47 6.17 -22.34
N MET A 392 4.25 5.96 -23.40
CA MET A 392 3.94 6.46 -24.75
C MET A 392 2.66 5.86 -25.34
N GLN A 393 2.27 4.66 -24.91
CA GLN A 393 1.02 4.00 -25.32
C GLN A 393 -0.18 4.38 -24.43
N GLY A 394 -0.02 5.31 -23.48
CA GLY A 394 -1.07 5.71 -22.55
C GLY A 394 -1.41 4.64 -21.50
N LYS A 395 -0.54 3.64 -21.31
CA LYS A 395 -0.76 2.49 -20.41
C LYS A 395 -0.41 2.76 -18.94
N THR A 396 0.02 3.98 -18.63
CA THR A 396 0.41 4.44 -17.28
C THR A 396 -0.41 5.65 -16.86
N ASP A 397 0.12 6.86 -16.99
CA ASP A 397 -0.55 8.13 -16.63
C ASP A 397 -1.46 8.67 -17.76
N GLY A 398 -1.75 7.86 -18.78
CA GLY A 398 -2.60 8.21 -19.91
C GLY A 398 -4.08 7.87 -19.68
N ARG A 399 -4.91 8.18 -20.67
CA ARG A 399 -6.33 7.80 -20.70
C ARG A 399 -6.47 6.28 -20.78
N HIS A 400 -7.23 5.70 -19.84
CA HIS A 400 -7.61 4.30 -19.88
C HIS A 400 -9.03 4.16 -20.46
N THR A 401 -9.29 3.06 -21.17
CA THR A 401 -10.63 2.82 -21.74
C THR A 401 -11.69 2.64 -20.66
N GLY A 402 -11.30 2.10 -19.51
CA GLY A 402 -12.19 1.96 -18.35
C GLY A 402 -12.50 3.28 -17.61
N ASP A 403 -11.84 4.40 -17.95
CA ASP A 403 -12.15 5.71 -17.38
C ASP A 403 -13.48 6.28 -17.94
N SER A 404 -13.96 5.77 -19.07
CA SER A 404 -15.25 6.18 -19.65
C SER A 404 -16.39 5.39 -19.01
N LEU A 405 -17.26 6.07 -18.27
CA LEU A 405 -18.50 5.47 -17.78
C LEU A 405 -19.44 5.03 -18.94
N PRO A 406 -19.63 5.82 -20.03
CA PRO A 406 -20.36 5.36 -21.20
C PRO A 406 -19.86 4.04 -21.81
N PHE A 407 -18.53 3.79 -21.78
CA PHE A 407 -17.97 2.52 -22.21
C PHE A 407 -18.52 1.34 -21.38
N TRP A 408 -18.63 1.49 -20.06
CA TRP A 408 -19.18 0.45 -19.18
C TRP A 408 -20.68 0.26 -19.35
N GLU A 409 -21.44 1.33 -19.59
CA GLU A 409 -22.87 1.25 -19.95
C GLU A 409 -23.06 0.43 -21.22
N GLN A 410 -22.29 0.74 -22.28
CA GLN A 410 -22.36 0.01 -23.53
C GLN A 410 -21.91 -1.46 -23.37
N ALA A 411 -20.82 -1.70 -22.64
CA ALA A 411 -20.32 -3.04 -22.39
C ALA A 411 -21.31 -3.88 -21.57
N CYS A 412 -22.05 -3.28 -20.63
CA CYS A 412 -23.14 -3.94 -19.91
C CYS A 412 -24.31 -4.24 -20.85
N ALA A 413 -24.75 -3.27 -21.66
CA ALA A 413 -25.87 -3.44 -22.58
C ALA A 413 -25.67 -4.58 -23.59
N VAL A 414 -24.43 -4.81 -24.05
CA VAL A 414 -24.10 -5.92 -24.98
C VAL A 414 -23.66 -7.21 -24.27
N GLY A 415 -23.79 -7.28 -22.95
CA GLY A 415 -23.56 -8.50 -22.16
C GLY A 415 -22.10 -8.95 -22.08
N LYS A 416 -21.14 -8.01 -22.04
CA LYS A 416 -19.73 -8.36 -21.80
C LYS A 416 -19.55 -8.95 -20.38
N ALA A 417 -18.53 -9.79 -20.22
CA ALA A 417 -18.26 -10.42 -18.94
C ALA A 417 -17.95 -9.36 -17.87
N ASN A 418 -18.59 -9.48 -16.70
CA ASN A 418 -18.42 -8.61 -15.52
C ASN A 418 -18.73 -7.11 -15.74
N SER A 419 -19.14 -6.66 -16.93
CA SER A 419 -19.29 -5.22 -17.23
C SER A 419 -20.39 -4.54 -16.43
N CYS A 420 -21.53 -5.21 -16.21
CA CYS A 420 -22.63 -4.66 -15.43
C CYS A 420 -22.29 -4.51 -13.95
N GLU A 421 -21.58 -5.49 -13.36
CA GLU A 421 -21.08 -5.39 -11.99
C GLU A 421 -20.10 -4.21 -11.85
N ARG A 422 -19.21 -4.02 -12.83
CA ARG A 422 -18.28 -2.88 -12.87
C ARG A 422 -18.99 -1.54 -12.99
N LEU A 423 -20.02 -1.46 -13.82
CA LEU A 423 -20.82 -0.25 -13.98
C LEU A 423 -21.43 0.16 -12.64
N VAL A 424 -22.06 -0.79 -11.92
CA VAL A 424 -22.62 -0.54 -10.59
C VAL A 424 -21.54 -0.14 -9.58
N GLN A 425 -20.37 -0.79 -9.62
CA GLN A 425 -19.24 -0.44 -8.77
C GLN A 425 -18.74 0.99 -9.01
N LEU A 426 -18.63 1.40 -10.27
CA LEU A 426 -18.23 2.76 -10.65
C LEU A 426 -19.27 3.80 -10.23
N GLN A 427 -20.55 3.57 -10.53
CA GLN A 427 -21.64 4.46 -10.11
C GLN A 427 -21.70 4.61 -8.59
N THR A 428 -21.50 3.51 -7.85
CA THR A 428 -21.39 3.53 -6.39
C THR A 428 -20.23 4.40 -5.93
N THR A 429 -19.05 4.25 -6.54
CA THR A 429 -17.87 5.05 -6.22
C THR A 429 -18.12 6.54 -6.48
N TYR A 430 -18.67 6.89 -7.64
CA TYR A 430 -18.99 8.29 -7.97
C TYR A 430 -20.09 8.87 -7.08
N CYS A 431 -21.09 8.07 -6.70
CA CYS A 431 -22.12 8.51 -5.76
C CYS A 431 -21.53 8.80 -4.36
N VAL A 432 -20.61 7.96 -3.87
CA VAL A 432 -19.86 8.20 -2.63
C VAL A 432 -19.02 9.48 -2.74
N ASP A 433 -18.43 9.74 -3.91
CA ASP A 433 -17.72 10.99 -4.24
C ASP A 433 -18.65 12.20 -4.43
N ASN A 434 -19.95 12.06 -4.16
CA ASN A 434 -20.99 13.09 -4.26
C ASN A 434 -21.32 13.53 -5.70
N ALA A 435 -21.18 12.65 -6.68
CA ALA A 435 -21.81 12.84 -7.99
C ALA A 435 -23.32 12.56 -7.87
N GLY A 436 -24.13 13.62 -7.85
CA GLY A 436 -25.58 13.53 -7.75
C GLY A 436 -26.21 12.76 -8.91
N TRP A 437 -25.62 12.89 -10.11
CA TRP A 437 -25.99 12.08 -11.28
C TRP A 437 -25.80 10.59 -11.02
N ALA A 438 -24.62 10.17 -10.53
CA ALA A 438 -24.33 8.75 -10.31
C ALA A 438 -25.22 8.14 -9.22
N CYS A 439 -25.54 8.91 -8.17
CA CYS A 439 -26.53 8.48 -7.18
C CYS A 439 -27.93 8.28 -7.79
N ASN A 440 -28.35 9.13 -8.73
CA ASN A 440 -29.64 8.94 -9.42
C ASN A 440 -29.65 7.66 -10.25
N GLU A 441 -28.60 7.43 -11.03
CA GLU A 441 -28.50 6.23 -11.87
C GLU A 441 -28.43 4.95 -11.03
N LEU A 442 -27.73 4.98 -9.90
CA LEU A 442 -27.70 3.84 -8.98
C LEU A 442 -29.08 3.57 -8.37
N GLY A 443 -29.81 4.62 -7.99
CA GLY A 443 -31.21 4.49 -7.56
C GLY A 443 -32.11 3.86 -8.63
N ALA A 444 -31.92 4.25 -9.90
CA ALA A 444 -32.62 3.67 -11.03
C ALA A 444 -32.31 2.18 -11.19
N VAL A 445 -31.03 1.80 -11.10
CA VAL A 445 -30.57 0.41 -11.18
C VAL A 445 -31.27 -0.48 -10.14
N TYR A 446 -31.37 -0.03 -8.88
CA TYR A 446 -32.05 -0.78 -7.82
C TYR A 446 -33.58 -0.80 -7.96
N ARG A 447 -34.20 0.26 -8.49
CA ARG A 447 -35.65 0.29 -8.70
C ARG A 447 -36.09 -0.57 -9.89
N GLU A 448 -35.32 -0.54 -10.97
CA GLU A 448 -35.59 -1.29 -12.20
C GLU A 448 -35.35 -2.79 -12.01
N GLY A 449 -34.32 -3.16 -11.25
CA GLY A 449 -33.98 -4.55 -11.00
C GLY A 449 -33.42 -5.29 -12.23
N VAL A 450 -32.90 -4.55 -13.23
CA VAL A 450 -32.38 -5.13 -14.49
C VAL A 450 -30.96 -5.64 -14.33
N ILE A 451 -30.11 -4.91 -13.59
CA ILE A 451 -28.68 -5.25 -13.39
C ILE A 451 -28.46 -5.92 -12.03
N VAL A 452 -29.16 -5.46 -11.00
CA VAL A 452 -29.11 -5.97 -9.63
C VAL A 452 -30.51 -6.41 -9.22
N GLU A 453 -30.63 -7.17 -8.13
CA GLU A 453 -31.95 -7.49 -7.57
C GLU A 453 -32.70 -6.21 -7.19
N LYS A 454 -34.00 -6.16 -7.50
CA LYS A 454 -34.84 -5.01 -7.20
C LYS A 454 -34.88 -4.76 -5.68
N ASP A 455 -34.47 -3.58 -5.25
CA ASP A 455 -34.50 -3.14 -3.85
C ASP A 455 -34.98 -1.69 -3.77
N GLU A 456 -36.26 -1.51 -3.44
CA GLU A 456 -36.87 -0.19 -3.36
C GLU A 456 -36.31 0.65 -2.21
N ALA A 457 -35.91 0.03 -1.11
CA ALA A 457 -35.34 0.76 0.03
C ALA A 457 -33.97 1.33 -0.33
N MET A 458 -33.15 0.54 -1.03
CA MET A 458 -31.86 1.00 -1.54
C MET A 458 -32.01 2.05 -2.64
N ALA A 459 -32.99 1.88 -3.53
CA ALA A 459 -33.33 2.89 -4.54
C ALA A 459 -33.69 4.24 -3.92
N ILE A 460 -34.61 4.26 -2.95
CA ILE A 460 -35.02 5.48 -2.21
C ILE A 460 -33.81 6.13 -1.53
N ARG A 461 -32.92 5.34 -0.92
CA ARG A 461 -31.71 5.88 -0.29
C ARG A 461 -30.82 6.62 -1.27
N TYR A 462 -30.56 6.05 -2.45
CA TYR A 462 -29.72 6.68 -3.47
C TYR A 462 -30.39 7.89 -4.12
N PHE A 463 -31.70 7.82 -4.38
CA PHE A 463 -32.47 8.99 -4.84
C PHE A 463 -32.48 10.12 -3.80
N SER A 464 -32.54 9.79 -2.50
CA SER A 464 -32.42 10.76 -1.41
C SER A 464 -31.09 11.48 -1.45
N GLN A 465 -29.99 10.72 -1.52
CA GLN A 465 -28.65 11.28 -1.62
C GLN A 465 -28.50 12.16 -2.88
N SER A 466 -29.01 11.71 -4.04
CA SER A 466 -29.03 12.49 -5.28
C SER A 466 -29.78 13.82 -5.11
N CYS A 467 -30.94 13.79 -4.42
CA CYS A 467 -31.73 14.98 -4.15
C CYS A 467 -31.04 15.95 -3.16
N GLU A 468 -30.39 15.44 -2.12
CA GLU A 468 -29.58 16.23 -1.19
C GLU A 468 -28.41 16.93 -1.91
N LEU A 469 -27.84 16.26 -2.93
CA LEU A 469 -26.86 16.82 -3.85
C LEU A 469 -27.46 17.76 -4.91
N LYS A 470 -28.73 18.13 -4.75
CA LYS A 470 -29.50 19.06 -5.59
C LYS A 470 -29.64 18.60 -7.04
N PHE A 471 -29.58 17.30 -7.29
CA PHE A 471 -29.82 16.75 -8.63
C PHE A 471 -31.32 16.51 -8.81
N GLN A 472 -31.96 17.33 -9.66
CA GLN A 472 -33.42 17.44 -9.75
C GLN A 472 -34.11 16.11 -10.07
N ALA A 473 -33.51 15.26 -10.91
CA ALA A 473 -34.08 13.96 -11.25
C ALA A 473 -34.20 13.05 -10.00
N GLY A 474 -33.23 13.10 -9.09
CA GLY A 474 -33.26 12.36 -7.82
C GLY A 474 -34.46 12.76 -6.96
N CYS A 475 -34.73 14.06 -6.84
CA CYS A 475 -35.91 14.55 -6.10
C CYS A 475 -37.23 14.11 -6.74
N THR A 476 -37.31 14.09 -8.07
CA THR A 476 -38.49 13.57 -8.79
C THR A 476 -38.67 12.08 -8.53
N ASN A 477 -37.59 11.29 -8.55
CA ASN A 477 -37.63 9.85 -8.34
C ASN A 477 -37.98 9.44 -6.90
N LEU A 478 -37.71 10.29 -5.91
CA LEU A 478 -38.22 10.07 -4.55
C LEU A 478 -39.75 10.12 -4.48
N LEU A 479 -40.39 10.91 -5.33
CA LEU A 479 -41.84 11.14 -5.33
C LEU A 479 -42.58 10.29 -6.36
N ALA A 480 -41.89 9.81 -7.39
CA ALA A 480 -42.47 9.02 -8.46
C ALA A 480 -42.30 7.51 -8.20
N GLU A 481 -43.40 6.77 -8.19
CA GLU A 481 -43.42 5.32 -8.00
C GLU A 481 -43.26 4.55 -9.33
N ASP A 482 -43.76 5.11 -10.44
CA ASP A 482 -43.95 4.36 -11.69
C ASP A 482 -42.97 4.74 -12.83
N ARG A 483 -42.23 5.84 -12.65
CA ARG A 483 -41.35 6.40 -13.69
C ARG A 483 -40.02 6.82 -13.10
N ILE A 484 -38.96 6.60 -13.87
CA ILE A 484 -37.61 7.02 -13.51
C ILE A 484 -37.24 8.22 -14.38
N ALA A 485 -37.12 9.37 -13.75
CA ALA A 485 -36.52 10.56 -14.33
C ALA A 485 -35.00 10.37 -14.42
N ARG A 486 -34.44 10.62 -15.60
CA ARG A 486 -32.99 10.72 -15.83
C ARG A 486 -32.69 12.06 -16.47
N ALA A 487 -31.50 12.59 -16.22
CA ALA A 487 -31.02 13.85 -16.78
C ALA A 487 -29.50 13.74 -17.01
N ASP A 488 -28.96 14.59 -17.88
CA ASP A 488 -27.51 14.61 -18.14
C ASP A 488 -26.72 15.03 -16.88
N PRO A 489 -25.47 14.56 -16.71
CA PRO A 489 -24.58 15.01 -15.64
C PRO A 489 -24.37 16.54 -15.67
N ARG A 490 -24.36 17.18 -14.50
CA ARG A 490 -24.03 18.62 -14.40
C ARG A 490 -22.51 18.82 -14.44
N SER A 491 -22.06 20.07 -14.59
CA SER A 491 -20.62 20.38 -14.58
C SER A 491 -19.92 19.94 -13.28
N LEU A 492 -20.60 19.96 -12.13
CA LEU A 492 -20.06 19.41 -10.88
C LEU A 492 -19.89 17.89 -10.92
N ASP A 493 -20.84 17.17 -11.51
CA ASP A 493 -20.78 15.72 -11.68
C ASP A 493 -19.65 15.36 -12.67
N LEU A 494 -19.53 16.09 -13.79
CA LEU A 494 -18.47 15.88 -14.80
C LEU A 494 -17.05 16.03 -14.24
N ARG A 495 -16.83 16.90 -13.25
CA ARG A 495 -15.52 17.02 -12.58
C ARG A 495 -15.10 15.75 -11.84
N LEU A 496 -16.05 14.90 -11.48
CA LEU A 496 -15.83 13.60 -10.86
C LEU A 496 -15.75 12.50 -11.93
N LEU A 497 -16.70 12.51 -12.87
CA LEU A 497 -16.89 11.46 -13.89
C LEU A 497 -15.80 11.44 -14.98
N LEU A 498 -15.11 12.57 -15.23
CA LEU A 498 -14.12 12.71 -16.31
C LEU A 498 -12.66 12.71 -15.83
N ARG A 499 -12.41 12.25 -14.59
CA ARG A 499 -11.05 12.18 -14.06
C ARG A 499 -10.27 11.10 -14.81
N GLU A 500 -9.29 11.51 -15.63
CA GLU A 500 -8.30 10.60 -16.21
C GLU A 500 -6.89 10.94 -15.71
N GLY A 501 -5.99 9.96 -15.74
CA GLY A 501 -4.57 10.18 -15.46
C GLY A 501 -4.33 10.85 -14.11
N SER A 502 -5.23 10.59 -13.16
CA SER A 502 -5.18 11.13 -11.80
C SER A 502 -5.33 12.65 -11.67
N ARG A 503 -6.05 13.31 -12.58
CA ARG A 503 -6.23 14.77 -12.57
C ARG A 503 -7.48 15.22 -11.81
N ASN A 504 -7.32 16.21 -10.93
CA ASN A 504 -8.43 16.98 -10.39
C ASN A 504 -8.87 18.05 -11.43
N LEU A 505 -10.19 18.21 -11.62
CA LEU A 505 -10.80 19.08 -12.62
C LEU A 505 -11.51 20.30 -12.02
N LEU A 506 -11.24 20.64 -10.75
CA LEU A 506 -11.87 21.79 -10.08
C LEU A 506 -11.64 23.12 -10.82
N ASP A 507 -10.43 23.33 -11.35
CA ASP A 507 -10.06 24.58 -12.02
C ASP A 507 -10.46 24.62 -13.51
N TRP A 508 -11.07 23.56 -14.04
CA TRP A 508 -11.48 23.48 -15.45
C TRP A 508 -12.73 24.29 -15.71
N SER A 509 -12.73 25.00 -16.84
CA SER A 509 -13.91 25.69 -17.37
C SER A 509 -14.98 24.68 -17.82
N GLU A 510 -16.23 25.13 -17.92
CA GLU A 510 -17.30 24.24 -18.39
C GLU A 510 -17.03 23.76 -19.82
N ASP A 511 -16.57 24.64 -20.72
CA ASP A 511 -16.26 24.25 -22.10
C ASP A 511 -15.21 23.13 -22.19
N GLU A 512 -14.17 23.18 -21.37
CA GLU A 512 -13.15 22.12 -21.29
C GLU A 512 -13.75 20.81 -20.75
N LEU A 513 -14.66 20.88 -19.77
CA LEU A 513 -15.35 19.70 -19.24
C LEU A 513 -16.26 19.07 -20.29
N TYR A 514 -17.02 19.86 -21.05
CA TYR A 514 -17.90 19.35 -22.11
C TYR A 514 -17.11 18.82 -23.31
N ALA A 515 -16.01 19.46 -23.69
CA ALA A 515 -15.10 18.95 -24.71
C ALA A 515 -14.56 17.57 -24.30
N ARG A 516 -14.09 17.44 -23.05
CA ARG A 516 -13.63 16.15 -22.51
C ARG A 516 -14.75 15.13 -22.38
N ALA A 517 -15.94 15.52 -21.96
CA ALA A 517 -17.10 14.62 -21.92
C ALA A 517 -17.38 14.04 -23.32
N CYS A 518 -17.29 14.86 -24.37
CA CYS A 518 -17.41 14.37 -25.74
C CYS A 518 -16.31 13.35 -26.10
N GLU A 519 -15.06 13.60 -25.70
CA GLU A 519 -13.98 12.63 -25.88
C GLU A 519 -14.25 11.30 -25.15
N HIS A 520 -14.97 11.32 -24.03
CA HIS A 520 -15.41 10.14 -23.26
C HIS A 520 -16.70 9.50 -23.78
N ASP A 521 -17.16 9.86 -24.98
CA ASP A 521 -18.37 9.34 -25.63
C ASP A 521 -19.70 9.74 -24.95
N TRP A 522 -19.71 10.81 -24.16
CA TRP A 522 -20.95 11.40 -23.68
C TRP A 522 -21.66 12.16 -24.80
N ALA A 523 -22.71 11.53 -25.36
CA ALA A 523 -23.43 12.03 -26.52
C ALA A 523 -23.96 13.47 -26.36
N PHE A 524 -24.48 13.83 -25.18
CA PHE A 524 -25.01 15.17 -24.92
C PHE A 524 -23.93 16.26 -25.04
N ALA A 525 -22.70 15.95 -24.65
CA ALA A 525 -21.60 16.90 -24.63
C ALA A 525 -21.01 17.16 -26.02
N CYS A 526 -21.04 16.16 -26.91
CA CYS A 526 -20.66 16.32 -28.31
C CYS A 526 -21.60 17.22 -29.11
N ASN A 527 -22.86 17.34 -28.70
CA ASN A 527 -23.82 18.23 -29.35
C ASN A 527 -23.60 19.70 -28.92
N ASN A 528 -23.23 19.94 -27.66
CA ASN A 528 -22.95 21.29 -27.15
C ASN A 528 -21.68 21.91 -27.76
N THR A 529 -20.64 21.12 -27.99
CA THR A 529 -19.40 21.61 -28.62
C THR A 529 -19.58 22.05 -30.06
N ARG A 530 -20.57 21.50 -30.78
CA ARG A 530 -20.93 21.93 -32.14
C ARG A 530 -21.79 23.20 -32.20
N ALA A 531 -22.36 23.65 -31.08
CA ALA A 531 -23.16 24.87 -31.02
C ALA A 531 -22.32 26.14 -30.70
N ASN A 532 -21.12 25.95 -30.15
CA ASN A 532 -20.16 27.02 -29.80
C ASN A 532 -19.05 27.22 -30.85
N ILE A 533 -19.08 26.48 -31.96
CA ILE A 533 -18.26 26.67 -33.18
C ILE A 533 -19.18 27.20 -34.27
#